data_AF-A0A4Q5QP71-F1
#
_entry.id   AF-A0A4Q5QP71-F1
#
_cell.length_a   1.000
_cell.length_b   1.000
_cell.length_c   1.000
_cell.angle_alpha   90.00
_cell.angle_beta   90.00
_cell.angle_gamma   90.00
#
_symmetry.space_group_name_H-M   'P 1'
#
loop_
_entity.id
_entity.type
_entity.pdbx_description
1 polymer ?
#
loop_
_entity_poly.entity_id
_entity_poly.type
_entity_poly.pdbx_seq_one_letter_code
_entity_poly.pdbx_strand_id
1 'polypeptide(L)'
;MRKLLVVLTGFMLFVSCNKRDVHTKIEICHFDGKKGKSQTITINANAWPAHQAHGDIPGSCSAPLVTKICDQVWTVKNLDVTTYRNGDPIPQVTDPNAWATARTGAWCYYDNDPSNGAIYGKLYNWYAVNDARGLAPAGWHVPSDAEWNTLTA
;
A
#
# COMPACT_ATOMS: atom_id res chain seq x y z
N MET A 1 -3.14 13.18 -3.95
CA MET A 1 -3.44 11.95 -4.73
C MET A 1 -3.01 10.73 -3.91
N ARG A 2 -3.60 9.53 -4.13
CA ARG A 2 -3.35 8.33 -3.31
C ARG A 2 -2.31 7.41 -3.98
N LYS A 3 -1.47 6.73 -3.19
CA LYS A 3 -0.25 6.04 -3.64
C LYS A 3 -0.23 4.55 -3.34
N LEU A 4 0.35 3.77 -4.26
CA LEU A 4 0.46 2.32 -4.15
C LEU A 4 1.83 1.85 -3.68
N LEU A 5 1.83 0.79 -2.88
CA LEU A 5 3.01 -0.03 -2.67
C LEU A 5 3.09 -1.06 -3.80
N VAL A 6 4.10 -0.90 -4.67
CA VAL A 6 4.41 -1.84 -5.75
C VAL A 6 5.72 -2.53 -5.40
N VAL A 7 5.68 -3.85 -5.23
CA VAL A 7 6.89 -4.64 -4.98
C VAL A 7 7.50 -5.01 -6.34
N LEU A 8 8.53 -4.27 -6.73
CA LEU A 8 9.45 -4.68 -7.79
C LEU A 8 10.43 -5.66 -7.16
N THR A 9 10.38 -6.93 -7.57
CA THR A 9 11.37 -7.97 -7.23
C THR A 9 11.85 -7.95 -5.77
N GLY A 10 11.11 -8.62 -4.87
CA GLY A 10 11.62 -9.12 -3.59
C GLY A 10 12.00 -8.10 -2.51
N PHE A 11 11.90 -6.79 -2.75
CA PHE A 11 12.21 -5.78 -1.73
C PHE A 11 10.93 -5.25 -1.07
N MET A 12 10.70 -5.65 0.18
CA MET A 12 9.66 -5.05 1.03
C MET A 12 10.17 -3.65 1.43
N LEU A 13 9.79 -2.61 0.69
CA LEU A 13 10.18 -1.25 1.03
C LEU A 13 9.42 -0.77 2.27
N PHE A 14 10.14 -0.57 3.37
CA PHE A 14 9.63 0.18 4.51
C PHE A 14 9.59 1.66 4.15
N VAL A 15 8.39 2.17 3.94
CA VAL A 15 8.15 3.59 3.66
C VAL A 15 7.94 4.30 5.00
N SER A 16 8.86 5.17 5.38
CA SER A 16 8.76 5.99 6.59
C SER A 16 9.12 7.43 6.28
N CYS A 17 8.45 8.37 6.95
CA CYS A 17 8.76 9.79 6.88
C CYS A 17 10.04 10.06 7.69
N ASN A 18 11.07 10.66 7.08
CA ASN A 18 12.25 11.17 7.77
C ASN A 18 12.09 12.64 8.18
N LYS A 19 11.00 13.30 7.75
CA LYS A 19 10.55 14.54 8.39
C LYS A 19 10.06 14.17 9.78
N ARG A 20 10.42 14.97 10.79
CA ARG A 20 9.79 14.89 12.11
C ARG A 20 8.31 15.21 11.93
N ASP A 21 7.51 14.19 11.69
CA ASP A 21 6.07 14.26 11.79
C ASP A 21 5.76 14.58 13.25
N VAL A 22 5.61 15.86 13.58
CA VAL A 22 4.83 16.27 14.75
C VAL A 22 3.38 16.00 14.39
N HIS A 23 3.02 14.71 14.24
CA HIS A 23 1.64 14.29 14.09
C HIS A 23 0.97 14.61 15.42
N THR A 24 0.48 15.84 15.56
CA THR A 24 -0.27 16.26 16.74
C THR A 24 -1.54 15.44 16.87
N LYS A 25 -2.01 14.83 15.77
CA LYS A 25 -3.20 14.02 15.70
C LYS A 25 -2.95 12.68 15.01
N ILE A 26 -3.56 11.61 15.53
CA ILE A 26 -3.50 10.26 14.97
C ILE A 26 -4.91 9.69 14.85
N GLU A 27 -5.11 8.79 13.89
CA GLU A 27 -6.34 8.02 13.76
C GLU A 27 -6.24 6.72 14.58
N ILE A 28 -7.30 6.39 15.32
CA ILE A 28 -7.40 5.18 16.12
C ILE A 28 -8.77 4.52 15.95
N CYS A 29 -8.82 3.22 16.21
CA CYS A 29 -10.04 2.47 16.37
C CYS A 29 -10.36 2.43 17.85
N HIS A 30 -11.37 3.19 18.22
CA HIS A 30 -11.76 3.36 19.60
C HIS A 30 -12.95 2.45 19.93
N PHE A 31 -12.85 1.67 21.01
CA PHE A 31 -13.97 0.88 21.51
C PHE A 31 -14.79 1.69 22.52
N ASP A 32 -15.99 2.13 22.12
CA ASP A 32 -16.92 2.81 23.03
C ASP A 32 -17.63 1.76 23.90
N GLY A 33 -17.11 1.51 25.11
CA GLY A 33 -17.68 0.57 26.07
C GLY A 33 -19.09 0.92 26.56
N LYS A 34 -19.57 2.16 26.37
CA LYS A 34 -20.96 2.54 26.71
C LYS A 34 -21.93 2.15 25.60
N LYS A 35 -21.47 2.13 24.36
CA LYS A 35 -22.28 1.79 23.17
C LYS A 35 -22.00 0.37 22.65
N GLY A 36 -20.98 -0.31 23.17
CA GLY A 36 -20.56 -1.64 22.73
C GLY A 36 -20.08 -1.69 21.28
N LYS A 37 -19.59 -0.56 20.73
CA LYS A 37 -19.25 -0.43 19.31
C LYS A 37 -17.91 0.26 19.12
N SER A 38 -17.13 -0.25 18.18
CA SER A 38 -15.89 0.40 17.76
C SER A 38 -16.17 1.50 16.73
N GLN A 39 -15.52 2.64 16.89
CA GLN A 39 -15.60 3.79 16.00
C GLN A 39 -14.22 4.35 15.68
N THR A 40 -14.05 4.77 14.43
CA THR A 40 -12.84 5.48 14.00
C THR A 40 -12.90 6.92 14.50
N ILE A 41 -11.88 7.35 15.25
CA ILE A 41 -11.75 8.72 15.72
C ILE A 41 -10.34 9.25 15.48
N THR A 42 -10.22 10.58 15.41
CA THR A 42 -8.93 11.27 15.39
C THR A 42 -8.66 11.86 16.77
N ILE A 43 -7.59 11.43 17.42
CA ILE A 43 -7.16 11.92 18.73
C ILE A 43 -5.87 12.72 18.61
N ASN A 44 -5.51 13.48 19.64
CA ASN A 44 -4.16 14.01 19.72
C ASN A 44 -3.17 12.88 20.02
N ALA A 45 -1.97 12.89 19.43
CA ALA A 45 -0.98 11.82 19.63
C ALA A 45 -0.54 11.64 21.09
N ASN A 46 -0.57 12.73 21.87
CA ASN A 46 -0.29 12.68 23.31
C ASN A 46 -1.38 11.93 24.12
N ALA A 47 -2.57 11.74 23.57
CA ALA A 47 -3.63 10.95 24.18
C ALA A 47 -3.48 9.45 23.88
N TRP A 48 -2.61 9.06 22.95
CA TRP A 48 -2.40 7.65 22.57
C TRP A 48 -2.14 6.72 23.74
N PRO A 49 -1.26 7.02 24.72
CA PRO A 49 -1.01 6.10 25.82
C PRO A 49 -2.27 5.77 26.63
N ALA A 50 -3.16 6.75 26.82
CA ALA A 50 -4.43 6.56 27.54
C ALA A 50 -5.43 5.73 26.71
N HIS A 51 -5.48 5.97 25.40
CA HIS A 51 -6.32 5.21 24.48
C HIS A 51 -5.86 3.74 24.36
N GLN A 52 -4.55 3.54 24.19
CA GLN A 52 -3.93 2.22 24.15
C GLN A 52 -4.18 1.41 25.44
N ALA A 53 -4.12 2.07 26.60
CA ALA A 53 -4.31 1.42 27.91
C ALA A 53 -5.70 0.78 28.11
N HIS A 54 -6.72 1.19 27.35
CA HIS A 54 -8.07 0.61 27.43
C HIS A 54 -8.51 -0.15 26.17
N GLY A 55 -7.54 -0.57 25.34
CA GLY A 55 -7.77 -1.52 24.25
C GLY A 55 -8.01 -0.91 22.87
N ASP A 56 -7.79 0.39 22.71
CA ASP A 56 -7.82 1.02 21.38
C ASP A 56 -6.60 0.63 20.56
N ILE A 57 -6.77 0.51 19.24
CA ILE A 57 -5.70 0.15 18.30
C ILE A 57 -5.44 1.31 17.33
N PRO A 58 -4.21 1.47 16.81
CA PRO A 58 -3.92 2.52 15.84
C PRO A 58 -4.62 2.23 14.50
N GLY A 59 -5.11 3.28 13.83
CA GLY A 59 -5.83 3.19 12.56
C GLY A 59 -7.33 2.91 12.71
N SER A 60 -8.11 3.06 11.64
CA SER A 60 -9.57 2.92 11.67
C SER A 60 -10.12 1.51 12.00
N CYS A 61 -11.32 1.47 12.60
CA CYS A 61 -12.02 0.24 12.98
C CYS A 61 -12.51 -0.61 11.82
N SER A 62 -12.70 0.02 10.66
CA SER A 62 -12.89 -0.65 9.40
C SER A 62 -11.68 -0.31 8.56
N ALA A 63 -10.49 -0.78 9.01
CA ALA A 63 -9.19 -0.40 8.48
C ALA A 63 -9.31 -0.05 6.99
N PRO A 64 -9.25 1.24 6.62
CA PRO A 64 -9.23 1.57 5.23
C PRO A 64 -7.99 0.87 4.70
N LEU A 65 -8.03 0.43 3.45
CA LEU A 65 -6.85 -0.15 2.80
C LEU A 65 -5.74 0.89 2.60
N VAL A 66 -5.68 1.93 3.43
CA VAL A 66 -4.86 3.12 3.27
C VAL A 66 -4.33 3.61 4.63
N THR A 67 -3.11 4.13 4.64
CA THR A 67 -2.48 4.81 5.78
C THR A 67 -1.93 6.15 5.32
N LYS A 68 -1.73 7.10 6.23
CA LYS A 68 -1.10 8.39 5.93
C LYS A 68 0.38 8.34 6.33
N ILE A 69 1.28 8.71 5.42
CA ILE A 69 2.72 8.83 5.65
C ILE A 69 3.14 10.22 5.16
N CYS A 70 3.66 11.07 6.06
CA CYS A 70 3.78 12.51 5.85
C CYS A 70 2.44 13.10 5.33
N ASP A 71 2.46 13.85 4.23
CA ASP A 71 1.27 14.42 3.56
C ASP A 71 0.64 13.50 2.50
N GLN A 72 1.03 12.23 2.46
CA GLN A 72 0.64 11.30 1.41
C GLN A 72 -0.22 10.16 1.96
N VAL A 73 -1.21 9.73 1.17
CA VAL A 73 -2.07 8.59 1.51
C VAL A 73 -1.61 7.38 0.71
N TRP A 74 -1.20 6.32 1.40
CA TRP A 74 -0.61 5.09 0.86
C TRP A 74 -1.54 3.90 1.05
N THR A 75 -1.47 2.87 0.21
CA THR A 75 -2.16 1.60 0.50
C THR A 75 -1.49 0.85 1.65
N VAL A 76 -2.26 0.09 2.44
CA VAL A 76 -1.72 -0.88 3.44
C VAL A 76 -1.65 -2.30 2.89
N LYS A 77 -2.12 -2.52 1.67
CA LYS A 77 -2.03 -3.78 0.93
C LYS A 77 -1.21 -3.60 -0.34
N ASN A 78 -0.49 -4.66 -0.71
CA ASN A 78 0.20 -4.74 -1.98
C ASN A 78 -0.80 -4.75 -3.15
N LEU A 79 -0.36 -4.23 -4.30
CA LEU A 79 -1.16 -4.25 -5.52
C LEU A 79 -1.41 -5.68 -6.00
N ASP A 80 -2.65 -5.96 -6.44
CA ASP A 80 -3.09 -7.30 -6.84
C ASP A 80 -3.99 -7.30 -8.11
N VAL A 81 -3.68 -6.44 -9.08
CA VAL A 81 -4.42 -6.34 -10.35
C VAL A 81 -3.89 -7.31 -11.42
N THR A 82 -4.79 -7.78 -12.29
CA THR A 82 -4.46 -8.60 -13.47
C THR A 82 -4.67 -7.85 -14.79
N THR A 83 -5.11 -6.61 -14.71
CA THR A 83 -5.40 -5.75 -15.86
C THR A 83 -4.81 -4.37 -15.65
N TYR A 84 -4.46 -3.71 -16.76
CA TYR A 84 -4.20 -2.28 -16.76
C TYR A 84 -5.49 -1.49 -16.52
N ARG A 85 -5.36 -0.19 -16.28
CA ARG A 85 -6.51 0.71 -16.04
C ARG A 85 -7.48 0.77 -17.21
N ASN A 86 -7.00 0.57 -18.44
CA ASN A 86 -7.86 0.49 -19.63
C ASN A 86 -8.58 -0.86 -19.79
N GLY A 87 -8.32 -1.84 -18.92
CA GLY A 87 -8.92 -3.18 -18.95
C GLY A 87 -8.07 -4.23 -19.67
N ASP A 88 -6.97 -3.85 -20.33
CA ASP A 88 -6.11 -4.81 -21.03
C ASP A 88 -5.48 -5.79 -20.03
N PRO A 89 -5.44 -7.09 -20.34
CA PRO A 89 -4.83 -8.07 -19.45
C PRO A 89 -3.30 -7.88 -19.37
N ILE A 90 -2.78 -8.08 -18.17
CA ILE A 90 -1.35 -8.23 -17.92
C ILE A 90 -1.08 -9.75 -17.86
N PRO A 91 -0.22 -10.31 -18.72
CA PRO A 91 0.05 -11.75 -18.71
C PRO A 91 0.77 -12.19 -17.43
N GLN A 92 0.37 -13.37 -16.92
CA GLN A 92 1.16 -14.06 -15.90
C GLN A 92 2.36 -14.74 -16.56
N VAL A 93 3.57 -14.49 -16.08
CA VAL A 93 4.78 -15.11 -16.61
C VAL A 93 5.54 -15.76 -15.46
N THR A 94 5.60 -17.10 -15.45
CA THR A 94 6.29 -17.87 -14.40
C THR A 94 7.60 -18.49 -14.89
N ASP A 95 7.78 -18.61 -16.20
CA ASP A 95 9.03 -19.11 -16.80
C ASP A 95 10.16 -18.07 -16.64
N PRO A 96 11.31 -18.43 -16.04
CA PRO A 96 12.41 -17.49 -15.81
C PRO A 96 13.00 -16.89 -17.09
N ASN A 97 13.06 -17.65 -18.18
CA ASN A 97 13.64 -17.15 -19.44
C ASN A 97 12.68 -16.17 -20.13
N ALA A 98 11.38 -16.47 -20.14
CA ALA A 98 10.35 -15.57 -20.61
C ALA A 98 10.30 -14.29 -19.77
N TRP A 99 10.46 -14.39 -18.45
CA TRP A 99 10.53 -13.23 -17.55
C TRP A 99 11.74 -12.34 -17.86
N ALA A 100 12.93 -12.94 -17.99
CA ALA A 100 14.18 -12.21 -18.26
C ALA A 100 14.20 -11.52 -19.64
N THR A 101 13.49 -12.09 -20.62
CA THR A 101 13.45 -11.57 -22.00
C THR A 101 12.20 -10.73 -22.31
N ALA A 102 11.23 -10.66 -21.39
CA ALA A 102 9.99 -9.93 -21.56
C ALA A 102 10.26 -8.47 -21.96
N ARG A 103 9.51 -7.98 -22.95
CA ARG A 103 9.49 -6.58 -23.40
C ARG A 103 8.12 -5.91 -23.21
N THR A 104 7.20 -6.62 -22.58
CA THR A 104 5.84 -6.19 -22.25
C THR A 104 5.59 -6.38 -20.77
N GLY A 105 4.57 -5.72 -20.24
CA GLY A 105 4.22 -5.92 -18.84
C GLY A 105 3.85 -7.37 -18.54
N ALA A 106 4.27 -7.83 -17.38
CA ALA A 106 4.02 -9.17 -16.87
C ALA A 106 3.88 -9.13 -15.35
N TRP A 107 3.16 -10.11 -14.79
CA TRP A 107 3.09 -10.34 -13.37
C TRP A 107 3.35 -11.79 -12.99
N CYS A 108 3.74 -12.05 -11.74
CA CYS A 108 3.83 -13.39 -11.17
C CYS A 108 3.55 -13.36 -9.67
N TYR A 109 3.35 -14.54 -9.08
CA TYR A 109 3.36 -14.68 -7.63
C TYR A 109 4.78 -14.87 -7.12
N TYR A 110 5.03 -14.49 -5.88
CA TYR A 110 6.28 -14.84 -5.21
C TYR A 110 6.48 -16.36 -5.19
N ASP A 111 7.70 -16.82 -5.53
CA ASP A 111 8.04 -18.24 -5.77
C ASP A 111 7.15 -18.96 -6.79
N ASN A 112 6.43 -18.21 -7.65
CA ASN A 112 5.42 -18.74 -8.57
C ASN A 112 4.30 -19.56 -7.87
N ASP A 113 4.10 -19.38 -6.57
CA ASP A 113 3.07 -20.06 -5.79
C ASP A 113 1.84 -19.14 -5.60
N PRO A 114 0.65 -19.52 -6.13
CA PRO A 114 -0.58 -18.75 -5.93
C PRO A 114 -0.98 -18.54 -4.46
N SER A 115 -0.57 -19.42 -3.54
CA SER A 115 -0.85 -19.29 -2.11
C SER A 115 -0.26 -18.01 -1.53
N ASN A 116 0.85 -17.55 -2.10
CA ASN A 116 1.54 -16.31 -1.73
C ASN A 116 0.79 -15.05 -2.16
N GLY A 117 -0.17 -15.14 -3.09
CA GLY A 117 -0.97 -14.00 -3.53
C GLY A 117 -1.76 -13.33 -2.41
N ALA A 118 -2.27 -14.12 -1.46
CA ALA A 118 -3.02 -13.59 -0.32
C ALA A 118 -2.14 -12.86 0.70
N ILE A 119 -0.83 -13.17 0.73
CA ILE A 119 0.12 -12.65 1.71
C ILE A 119 0.90 -11.46 1.13
N TYR A 120 1.43 -11.63 -0.08
CA TYR A 120 2.37 -10.70 -0.70
C TYR A 120 1.79 -9.97 -1.92
N GLY A 121 0.59 -10.33 -2.39
CA GLY A 121 0.05 -9.80 -3.64
C GLY A 121 0.79 -10.31 -4.87
N LYS A 122 0.75 -9.53 -5.95
CA LYS A 122 1.43 -9.84 -7.22
C LYS A 122 2.71 -9.04 -7.38
N LEU A 123 3.72 -9.67 -7.97
CA LEU A 123 4.94 -9.02 -8.43
C LEU A 123 4.74 -8.56 -9.87
N TYR A 124 5.27 -7.38 -10.21
CA TYR A 124 5.18 -6.80 -11.55
C TYR A 124 6.59 -6.53 -12.08
N ASN A 125 6.78 -6.68 -13.38
CA ASN A 125 8.01 -6.24 -14.03
C ASN A 125 7.99 -4.72 -14.31
N TRP A 126 9.15 -4.17 -14.66
CA TRP A 126 9.29 -2.74 -15.00
C TRP A 126 8.33 -2.29 -16.10
N TYR A 127 8.14 -3.11 -17.13
CA TYR A 127 7.27 -2.80 -18.25
C TYR A 127 5.80 -2.63 -17.84
N ALA A 128 5.31 -3.42 -16.88
CA ALA A 128 3.95 -3.27 -16.37
C ALA A 128 3.80 -1.97 -15.56
N VAL A 129 4.79 -1.65 -14.72
CA VAL A 129 4.79 -0.46 -13.85
C VAL A 129 4.85 0.83 -14.66
N ASN A 130 5.67 0.86 -15.71
CA ASN A 130 5.90 2.04 -16.55
C ASN A 130 5.07 2.06 -17.85
N ASP A 131 4.01 1.24 -17.94
CA ASP A 131 3.14 1.20 -19.12
C ASP A 131 2.21 2.42 -19.18
N ALA A 132 2.06 3.01 -20.37
CA ALA A 132 1.18 4.17 -20.59
C ALA A 132 -0.30 3.89 -20.28
N ARG A 133 -0.74 2.63 -20.34
CA ARG A 133 -2.11 2.21 -19.97
C ARG A 133 -2.38 2.34 -18.47
N GLY A 134 -1.33 2.44 -17.65
CA GLY A 134 -1.41 2.66 -16.21
C GLY A 134 -1.72 1.39 -15.43
N LEU A 135 -0.80 1.01 -14.55
CA LEU A 135 -0.94 -0.16 -13.67
C LEU A 135 -1.88 0.09 -12.48
N ALA A 136 -1.89 1.31 -11.96
CA ALA A 136 -2.64 1.67 -10.77
C ALA A 136 -4.15 1.79 -11.04
N PRO A 137 -5.03 1.27 -10.16
CA PRO A 137 -6.48 1.50 -10.23
C PRO A 137 -6.86 2.98 -10.27
N ALA A 138 -8.09 3.27 -10.67
CA ALA A 138 -8.62 4.64 -10.68
C ALA A 138 -8.51 5.29 -9.29
N GLY A 139 -8.08 6.56 -9.25
CA GLY A 139 -7.85 7.30 -8.00
C GLY A 139 -6.52 6.99 -7.29
N TRP A 140 -5.74 6.05 -7.81
CA TRP A 140 -4.41 5.70 -7.34
C TRP A 140 -3.35 5.92 -8.43
N HIS A 141 -2.11 6.13 -8.03
CA HIS A 141 -0.99 6.18 -8.95
C HIS A 141 0.27 5.51 -8.38
N VAL A 142 1.16 5.09 -9.28
CA VAL A 142 2.51 4.63 -8.92
C VAL A 142 3.32 5.88 -8.56
N PRO A 143 3.96 5.94 -7.38
CA PRO A 143 4.72 7.12 -6.98
C PRO A 143 5.87 7.43 -7.95
N SER A 144 6.07 8.71 -8.24
CA SER A 144 7.27 9.21 -8.94
C SER A 144 8.47 9.35 -7.99
N ASP A 145 9.68 9.49 -8.53
CA ASP A 145 10.89 9.73 -7.74
C ASP A 145 10.80 11.02 -6.91
N ALA A 146 10.24 12.10 -7.48
CA ALA A 146 10.01 13.36 -6.76
C ALA A 146 9.12 13.14 -5.52
N GLU A 147 8.11 12.30 -5.68
CA GLU A 147 7.16 11.93 -4.66
C GLU A 147 7.76 11.03 -3.57
N TRP A 148 8.70 10.16 -3.93
CA TRP A 148 9.52 9.42 -2.98
C TRP A 148 10.44 10.35 -2.19
N ASN A 149 11.09 11.30 -2.85
CA ASN A 149 12.01 12.24 -2.20
C ASN A 149 11.34 13.10 -1.12
N THR A 150 10.04 13.38 -1.24
CA THR A 150 9.31 14.11 -0.19
C THR A 150 9.14 13.34 1.13
N LEU A 151 9.43 12.03 1.15
CA LEU A 151 9.42 11.22 2.36
C LEU A 151 10.77 11.24 3.09
N THR A 152 11.86 11.54 2.39
CA THR A 152 13.23 11.46 2.92
C THR A 152 13.86 12.81 3.21
N ALA A 153 13.45 13.86 2.48
CA ALA A 153 13.86 15.26 2.70
C ALA A 153 13.05 15.90 3.81
#